data_AF-A0A9Q0NSN8-F1
#
_entry.id   AF-A0A9Q0NSN8-F1
#
_cell.length_a   1.000
_cell.length_b   1.000
_cell.length_c   1.000
_cell.angle_alpha   90.00
_cell.angle_beta   90.00
_cell.angle_gamma   90.00
#
_symmetry.space_group_name_H-M   'P 1'
#
loop_
_entity.id
_entity.type
_entity.pdbx_description
1 polymer ?
#
loop_
_entity_poly.entity_id
_entity_poly.type
_entity_poly.pdbx_seq_one_letter_code
_entity_poly.pdbx_strand_id
1 'polypeptide(L)'
;MCRRLDSPGCSTKKQICLYQVSYGDGSFTVGEFSTETLTFRGTRVGRVMLGCGHDNEGLFVGAAGLLGLGRGGLSFPSQMGRLFNRKFSYCLVDRSASSKPSSMVFGDSAISRTAQFTPMLSNPKGMAAL
;
A
#
# COMPACT_ATOMS: atom_id res chain seq x y z
N MET A 1 -14.10 7.57 -7.52
CA MET A 1 -13.12 6.60 -6.97
C MET A 1 -12.57 5.68 -8.06
N CYS A 2 -13.41 4.97 -8.83
CA CYS A 2 -12.98 4.05 -9.90
C CYS A 2 -11.95 4.55 -10.89
N ARG A 3 -12.04 5.81 -11.33
CA ARG A 3 -11.13 6.39 -12.31
C ARG A 3 -9.67 6.49 -11.82
N ARG A 4 -9.39 6.13 -10.57
CA ARG A 4 -8.05 6.07 -9.98
C ARG A 4 -7.38 4.71 -10.18
N LEU A 5 -8.13 3.67 -10.54
CA LEU A 5 -7.60 2.35 -10.85
C LEU A 5 -7.08 2.34 -12.28
N ASP A 6 -5.99 1.60 -12.52
CA ASP A 6 -5.43 1.43 -13.86
C ASP A 6 -6.34 0.54 -14.73
N SER A 7 -6.99 -0.46 -14.13
CA SER A 7 -7.99 -1.32 -14.77
C SER A 7 -9.24 -1.43 -13.88
N PRO A 8 -10.20 -0.49 -13.98
CA PRO A 8 -11.43 -0.54 -13.21
C PRO A 8 -12.43 -1.52 -13.85
N GLY A 9 -12.88 -2.50 -13.07
CA GLY A 9 -14.12 -3.23 -13.38
C GLY A 9 -15.34 -2.50 -12.79
N CYS A 10 -16.52 -2.74 -13.32
CA CYS A 10 -17.75 -2.17 -12.78
C CYS A 10 -18.87 -3.21 -12.73
N SER A 11 -19.45 -3.40 -11.54
CA SER A 11 -20.69 -4.17 -11.39
C SER A 11 -21.87 -3.20 -11.43
N THR A 12 -22.53 -3.10 -12.58
CA THR A 12 -23.69 -2.21 -12.78
C THR A 12 -24.87 -2.55 -11.86
N LYS A 13 -25.00 -3.82 -11.45
CA LYS A 13 -26.05 -4.27 -10.52
C LYS A 13 -25.83 -3.76 -9.10
N LYS A 14 -24.59 -3.74 -8.62
CA LYS A 14 -24.26 -3.30 -7.25
C LYS A 14 -23.83 -1.83 -7.18
N GLN A 15 -23.57 -1.19 -8.32
CA GLN A 15 -22.94 0.13 -8.41
C GLN A 15 -21.58 0.17 -7.68
N ILE A 16 -20.87 -0.95 -7.68
CA ILE A 16 -19.57 -1.13 -7.01
C ILE A 16 -18.46 -1.15 -8.06
N CYS A 17 -17.36 -0.55 -7.67
CA CYS A 17 -16.12 -0.55 -8.41
C CYS A 17 -15.32 -1.81 -8.10
N LEU A 18 -14.94 -2.56 -9.13
CA LEU A 18 -14.07 -3.71 -8.96
C LEU A 18 -12.63 -3.30 -9.24
N TYR A 19 -11.71 -3.78 -8.42
CA TYR A 19 -10.28 -3.64 -8.65
C TYR A 19 -9.68 -4.99 -9.01
N GLN A 20 -8.59 -4.93 -9.76
CA GLN A 20 -7.67 -6.04 -9.96
C GLN A 20 -6.25 -5.49 -9.83
N VAL A 21 -5.41 -6.17 -9.06
CA VAL A 21 -3.97 -5.92 -9.02
C VAL A 21 -3.25 -7.22 -9.35
N SER A 22 -2.35 -7.14 -10.31
CA SER A 22 -1.41 -8.20 -10.65
C SER A 22 -0.02 -7.81 -10.16
N TYR A 23 0.69 -8.80 -9.62
CA TYR A 23 2.01 -8.66 -9.05
C TYR A 23 3.07 -9.32 -9.94
N GLY A 24 4.34 -8.98 -9.73
CA GLY A 24 5.46 -9.46 -10.54
C GLY A 24 5.90 -10.90 -10.30
N ASP A 25 5.55 -11.48 -9.16
CA ASP A 25 5.64 -12.91 -8.83
C ASP A 25 4.54 -13.75 -9.50
N GLY A 26 3.59 -13.10 -10.20
CA GLY A 26 2.44 -13.74 -10.83
C GLY A 26 1.21 -13.86 -9.92
N SER A 27 1.31 -13.45 -8.66
CA SER A 27 0.16 -13.38 -7.75
C SER A 27 -0.84 -12.32 -8.21
N PHE A 28 -2.11 -12.48 -7.84
CA PHE A 28 -3.13 -11.46 -8.13
C PHE A 28 -4.20 -11.38 -7.05
N THR A 29 -4.86 -10.22 -6.99
CA THR A 29 -6.02 -9.99 -6.13
C THR A 29 -7.12 -9.27 -6.90
N VAL A 30 -8.35 -9.74 -6.73
CA VAL A 30 -9.57 -9.15 -7.29
C VAL A 30 -10.59 -8.95 -6.19
N GLY A 31 -11.30 -7.82 -6.23
CA GLY A 31 -12.38 -7.58 -5.30
C GLY A 31 -13.01 -6.20 -5.44
N GLU A 32 -13.60 -5.72 -4.36
CA GLU A 32 -14.32 -4.45 -4.32
C GLU A 32 -13.39 -3.31 -3.90
N PHE A 33 -13.42 -2.20 -4.64
CA PHE A 33 -12.64 -1.02 -4.30
C PHE A 33 -13.44 -0.14 -3.33
N SER A 34 -12.88 0.10 -2.15
CA SER A 34 -13.56 0.74 -1.03
C SER A 34 -12.69 1.78 -0.32
N THR A 35 -13.30 2.57 0.54
CA THR A 35 -12.63 3.62 1.32
C THR A 35 -12.85 3.36 2.81
N GLU A 36 -11.78 3.44 3.61
CA GLU A 36 -11.84 3.19 5.06
C GLU A 36 -11.00 4.19 5.86
N THR A 37 -11.17 4.18 7.18
CA THR A 37 -10.33 4.84 8.16
C THR A 37 -9.35 3.85 8.79
N LEU A 38 -8.05 4.06 8.55
CA LEU A 38 -7.00 3.27 9.19
C LEU A 38 -6.56 3.92 10.50
N THR A 39 -6.26 3.13 11.53
CA THR A 39 -5.81 3.64 12.83
C THR A 39 -4.46 3.03 13.20
N PHE A 40 -3.47 3.89 13.47
CA PHE A 40 -2.10 3.51 13.85
C PHE A 40 -1.73 4.14 15.19
N ARG A 41 -1.60 3.34 16.25
CA ARG A 41 -1.21 3.81 17.61
C ARG A 41 -1.95 5.09 18.06
N GLY A 42 -3.26 5.14 17.82
CA GLY A 42 -4.13 6.29 18.14
C GLY A 42 -4.27 7.35 17.04
N THR A 43 -3.41 7.34 16.02
CA THR A 43 -3.53 8.23 14.86
C THR A 43 -4.53 7.67 13.86
N ARG A 44 -5.60 8.40 13.59
CA ARG A 44 -6.64 8.02 12.63
C ARG A 44 -6.40 8.68 11.29
N VAL A 45 -6.48 7.88 10.24
CA VAL A 45 -6.24 8.28 8.86
C VAL A 45 -7.50 7.93 8.06
N GLY A 46 -8.35 8.92 7.85
CA GLY A 46 -9.64 8.73 7.18
C GLY A 46 -9.51 8.76 5.66
N ARG A 47 -10.51 8.16 5.00
CA ARG A 47 -10.67 8.16 3.55
C ARG A 47 -9.50 7.53 2.78
N VAL A 48 -8.91 6.47 3.32
CA VAL A 48 -7.92 5.66 2.63
C VAL A 48 -8.62 4.77 1.62
N MET A 49 -8.31 4.94 0.35
CA MET A 49 -8.76 4.07 -0.72
C MET A 49 -7.98 2.76 -0.67
N LEU A 50 -8.67 1.62 -0.65
CA LEU A 50 -8.10 0.28 -0.55
C LEU A 50 -8.99 -0.76 -1.25
N GLY A 51 -8.43 -1.93 -1.53
CA GLY A 51 -9.17 -3.07 -2.06
C GLY A 51 -9.65 -4.01 -0.95
N CYS A 52 -10.91 -4.43 -1.01
CA CYS A 52 -11.43 -5.57 -0.26
C CYS A 52 -11.34 -6.81 -1.15
N GLY A 53 -10.28 -7.61 -0.97
CA GLY A 53 -9.99 -8.76 -1.81
C GLY A 53 -10.94 -9.92 -1.54
N HIS A 54 -11.50 -10.49 -2.61
CA HIS A 54 -12.40 -11.65 -2.57
C HIS A 54 -11.78 -12.87 -3.23
N ASP A 55 -10.95 -12.65 -4.24
CA ASP A 55 -10.20 -13.68 -4.95
C ASP A 55 -8.71 -13.29 -4.90
N ASN A 56 -7.91 -14.08 -4.20
CA ASN A 56 -6.52 -13.78 -3.90
C ASN A 56 -5.68 -15.04 -4.10
N GLU A 57 -4.89 -15.08 -5.18
CA GLU A 57 -4.11 -16.25 -5.57
C GLU A 57 -2.61 -15.97 -5.54
N GLY A 58 -1.84 -16.86 -4.91
CA GLY A 58 -0.38 -16.76 -4.79
C GLY A 58 0.11 -16.64 -3.35
N LEU A 59 1.06 -15.74 -3.08
CA LEU A 59 1.84 -15.69 -1.83
C LEU A 59 1.16 -14.98 -0.64
N PHE A 60 -0.16 -14.88 -0.60
CA PHE A 60 -0.88 -14.12 0.45
C PHE A 60 -1.08 -14.87 1.78
N VAL A 61 -0.32 -15.93 2.04
CA VAL A 61 -0.49 -16.78 3.23
C VAL A 61 0.04 -16.09 4.48
N GLY A 62 -0.77 -16.07 5.54
CA GLY A 62 -0.35 -15.60 6.88
C GLY A 62 -0.47 -14.08 7.10
N ALA A 63 -1.12 -13.35 6.19
CA ALA A 63 -1.47 -11.94 6.36
C ALA A 63 -2.95 -11.70 6.03
N ALA A 64 -3.57 -10.70 6.68
CA ALA A 64 -4.93 -10.29 6.37
C ALA A 64 -5.04 -9.39 5.13
N GLY A 65 -3.90 -8.96 4.58
CA GLY A 65 -3.85 -8.08 3.42
C GLY A 65 -2.47 -7.47 3.22
N LEU A 66 -2.38 -6.54 2.27
CA LEU A 66 -1.13 -5.92 1.82
C LEU A 66 -1.18 -4.41 1.93
N LEU A 67 -0.10 -3.82 2.43
CA LEU A 67 0.09 -2.39 2.49
C LEU A 67 1.03 -1.93 1.37
N GLY A 68 0.48 -1.32 0.32
CA GLY A 68 1.27 -0.81 -0.80
C GLY A 68 2.07 0.44 -0.43
N LEU A 69 3.41 0.34 -0.46
CA LEU A 69 4.35 1.42 -0.13
C LEU A 69 5.06 2.03 -1.36
N GLY A 70 4.66 1.63 -2.57
CA GLY A 70 5.23 2.13 -3.82
C GLY A 70 4.95 3.61 -4.10
N ARG A 71 5.31 4.07 -5.31
CA ARG A 71 5.11 5.47 -5.74
C ARG A 71 3.81 5.69 -6.53
N GLY A 72 2.98 4.66 -6.67
CA GLY A 72 1.69 4.76 -7.36
C GLY A 72 0.72 5.69 -6.63
N GLY A 73 -0.25 6.28 -7.35
CA GLY A 73 -1.19 7.24 -6.78
C GLY A 73 -2.12 6.67 -5.69
N LEU A 74 -2.33 5.35 -5.72
CA LEU A 74 -3.10 4.60 -4.72
C LEU A 74 -2.23 3.99 -3.60
N SER A 75 -0.91 4.17 -3.61
CA SER A 75 -0.08 3.70 -2.50
C SER A 75 -0.37 4.50 -1.23
N PHE A 76 -0.16 3.87 -0.07
CA PHE A 76 -0.45 4.51 1.21
C PHE A 76 0.35 5.82 1.42
N PRO A 77 1.68 5.90 1.13
CA PRO A 77 2.42 7.16 1.22
C PRO A 77 1.88 8.26 0.29
N SER A 78 1.44 7.90 -0.92
CA SER A 78 0.89 8.87 -1.88
C SER A 78 -0.44 9.44 -1.43
N GLN A 79 -1.35 8.58 -0.96
CA GLN A 79 -2.65 9.01 -0.45
C GLN A 79 -2.48 9.92 0.77
N MET A 80 -1.47 9.65 1.60
CA MET A 80 -1.19 10.43 2.82
C MET A 80 -0.22 11.58 2.63
N GLY A 81 0.02 11.99 1.39
CA GLY A 81 0.95 13.06 1.08
C GLY A 81 0.66 14.39 1.79
N ARG A 82 -0.61 14.69 2.09
CA ARG A 82 -1.00 15.90 2.83
C ARG A 82 -0.67 15.84 4.33
N LEU A 83 -0.67 14.64 4.92
CA LEU A 83 -0.45 14.45 6.36
C LEU A 83 1.02 14.15 6.67
N PHE A 84 1.68 13.41 5.77
CA PHE A 84 3.00 12.83 6.02
C PHE A 84 4.02 13.14 4.93
N ASN A 85 3.77 14.17 4.11
CA ASN A 85 4.71 14.65 3.08
C ASN A 85 5.22 13.58 2.11
N ARG A 86 4.47 12.48 1.92
CA ARG A 86 4.85 11.31 1.12
C ARG A 86 6.18 10.68 1.53
N LYS A 87 6.55 10.82 2.81
CA LYS A 87 7.80 10.28 3.39
C LYS A 87 7.48 9.15 4.34
N PHE A 88 8.30 8.12 4.30
CA PHE A 88 8.30 7.06 5.28
C PHE A 88 9.68 6.42 5.36
N SER A 89 9.93 5.71 6.45
CA SER A 89 11.10 4.87 6.65
C SER A 89 10.69 3.63 7.42
N TYR A 90 11.48 2.57 7.26
CA TYR A 90 11.28 1.32 7.96
C TYR A 90 12.60 0.81 8.51
N CYS A 91 12.52 0.10 9.62
CA CYS A 91 13.60 -0.70 10.17
C CYS A 91 13.05 -2.11 10.33
N LEU A 92 13.45 -2.99 9.39
CA LEU A 92 13.08 -4.40 9.43
C LEU A 92 14.10 -5.12 10.29
N VAL A 93 13.62 -5.92 11.23
CA VAL A 93 14.46 -6.85 12.00
C VAL A 93 14.48 -8.22 11.34
N ASP A 94 15.41 -9.06 11.76
CA ASP A 94 15.40 -10.48 11.40
C ASP A 94 14.10 -11.14 11.90
N ARG A 95 13.41 -11.83 11.00
CA ARG A 95 12.17 -12.56 11.31
C ARG A 95 12.36 -13.65 12.37
N SER A 96 13.57 -14.17 12.51
CA SER A 96 13.95 -15.20 13.49
C SER A 96 14.42 -14.62 14.83
N ALA A 97 14.71 -13.32 14.92
CA ALA A 97 15.14 -12.68 16.15
C ALA A 97 13.93 -12.34 17.04
N SER A 98 13.82 -12.99 18.20
CA SER A 98 12.60 -12.98 19.03
C SER A 98 12.37 -11.73 19.88
N SER A 99 13.30 -10.75 19.91
CA SER A 99 13.33 -9.75 20.97
C SER A 99 12.87 -8.33 20.58
N LYS A 100 12.74 -7.99 19.29
CA LYS A 100 12.36 -6.62 18.86
C LYS A 100 11.43 -6.64 17.65
N PRO A 101 10.35 -5.84 17.63
CA PRO A 101 9.50 -5.71 16.45
C PRO A 101 10.15 -4.82 15.39
N SER A 102 9.83 -5.08 14.11
CA SER A 102 10.09 -4.13 13.02
C SER A 102 9.30 -2.83 13.25
N SER A 103 9.82 -1.72 12.75
CA SER A 103 9.17 -0.41 12.88
C SER A 103 9.02 0.30 11.53
N MET A 104 8.00 1.14 11.46
CA MET A 104 7.73 2.01 10.32
C MET A 104 7.26 3.36 10.82
N VAL A 105 7.79 4.42 10.23
CA VAL A 105 7.49 5.81 10.58
C VAL A 105 7.09 6.54 9.31
N PHE A 106 6.04 7.35 9.39
CA PHE A 106 5.56 8.20 8.30
C PHE A 106 5.77 9.67 8.67
N GLY A 107 6.04 10.50 7.67
CA GLY A 107 6.23 11.94 7.84
C GLY A 107 7.70 12.37 7.86
N ASP A 108 7.94 13.62 8.24
CA ASP A 108 9.29 14.19 8.25
C ASP A 108 10.20 13.55 9.29
N SER A 109 9.63 13.03 10.38
CA SER A 109 10.35 12.26 11.41
C SER A 109 10.92 10.94 10.90
N ALA A 110 10.48 10.47 9.73
CA ALA A 110 11.01 9.27 9.10
C ALA A 110 12.45 9.46 8.58
N ILE A 111 12.90 10.69 8.37
CA ILE A 111 14.19 10.99 7.75
C ILE A 111 15.23 11.32 8.82
N SER A 112 16.27 10.48 8.93
CA SER A 112 17.42 10.75 9.80
C SER A 112 18.21 11.95 9.29
N ARG A 113 18.75 12.76 10.22
CA ARG A 113 19.68 13.87 9.89
C ARG A 113 20.98 13.39 9.24
N THR A 114 21.34 12.12 9.45
CA THR A 114 22.55 11.49 8.90
C THR A 114 22.26 10.65 7.66
N ALA A 115 21.03 10.71 7.12
CA ALA A 115 20.66 9.96 5.93
C ALA A 115 21.47 10.44 4.71
N GLN A 116 21.96 9.48 3.93
CA GLN A 116 22.53 9.72 2.61
C GLN A 116 21.47 9.40 1.56
N PHE A 117 21.43 10.17 0.48
CA PHE A 117 20.38 10.08 -0.52
C PHE A 117 20.93 9.68 -1.88
N THR A 118 20.11 8.93 -2.61
CA THR A 118 20.29 8.64 -4.02
C THR A 118 18.96 8.82 -4.75
N PRO A 119 18.94 9.25 -6.02
CA PRO A 119 17.71 9.35 -6.77
C PRO A 119 16.96 8.02 -6.84
N MET A 120 15.68 8.02 -6.45
CA MET A 120 14.80 6.88 -6.66
C MET A 120 14.27 6.90 -8.10
N LEU A 121 14.71 5.94 -8.91
CA LEU A 121 14.28 5.81 -10.30
C LEU A 121 12.85 5.24 -10.40
N SER A 122 12.18 5.54 -11.51
CA SER A 122 10.85 4.98 -11.83
C SER A 122 10.99 3.97 -12.96
N ASN A 123 10.42 2.77 -12.79
CA ASN A 123 10.33 1.80 -13.87
C ASN A 123 9.14 2.15 -14.79
N PRO A 124 9.37 2.41 -16.10
CA PRO A 124 8.29 2.75 -17.02
C PRO A 124 7.25 1.65 -17.22
N LYS A 125 7.56 0.38 -16.90
CA LYS A 125 6.60 -0.73 -17.00
C LYS A 125 5.57 -0.76 -15.87
N GLY A 126 5.80 -0.04 -14.76
CA GLY A 126 4.77 0.24 -13.75
C GLY A 126 4.08 -0.95 -13.08
N MET A 127 4.75 -2.10 -12.88
CA MET A 127 4.15 -3.24 -12.17
C MET A 127 4.13 -3.03 -10.65
N ALA A 128 3.03 -3.48 -10.02
CA ALA A 128 2.96 -3.58 -8.57
C ALA A 128 3.95 -4.65 -8.08
N ALA A 129 4.64 -4.34 -6.99
CA ALA A 129 5.53 -5.30 -6.36
C ALA A 129 4.71 -6.24 -5.48
N LEU A 130 4.59 -7.48 -5.93
CA LEU A 130 4.88 -8.70 -5.18
C LEU A 130 5.59 -9.64 -6.13
#